data_AF-A0A0C9T2J5-F1
#
_entry.id   AF-A0A0C9T2J5-F1
#
_cell.length_a   1.000
_cell.length_b   1.000
_cell.length_c   1.000
_cell.angle_alpha   90.00
_cell.angle_beta   90.00
_cell.angle_gamma   90.00
#
_symmetry.space_group_name_H-M   'P 1'
#
loop_
_entity.id
_entity.type
_entity.pdbx_description
1 polymer ?
#
loop_
_entity_poly.entity_id
_entity_poly.type
_entity_poly.pdbx_seq_one_letter_code
_entity_poly.pdbx_strand_id
1 'polypeptide(L)'
;LVLWCTHSICLGFHGIPIAEGRNDVFSAIYTRFPVAPEVIIYDFACQLAPYCLVREARYFRHTRFLIDEMHAHDHTRCGRACFASNAMRYDDRVRASNTSAAECGNKGMRRIRKSVSFMIYSHAMRFTKVFLDVWNR
;
A
#
# COMPACT_ATOMS: atom_id res chain seq x y z
N LEU A 1 6.24 4.72 3.85
CA LEU A 1 5.09 4.15 3.12
C LEU A 1 4.77 5.01 1.90
N VAL A 2 4.60 4.42 0.73
CA VAL A 2 4.11 5.11 -0.47
C VAL A 2 2.84 4.39 -0.92
N LEU A 3 1.80 5.16 -1.24
CA LEU A 3 0.55 4.65 -1.78
C LEU A 3 0.59 4.74 -3.30
N TRP A 4 0.40 3.60 -3.94
CA TRP A 4 0.41 3.46 -5.39
C TRP A 4 -0.98 3.07 -5.87
N CYS A 5 -1.39 3.59 -7.03
CA CYS A 5 -2.55 3.04 -7.74
C CYS A 5 -2.10 1.89 -8.67
N THR A 6 -3.08 1.19 -9.26
CA THR A 6 -2.84 0.08 -10.21
C THR A 6 -2.11 0.50 -11.48
N HIS A 7 -2.02 1.79 -11.80
CA HIS A 7 -1.28 2.34 -12.95
C HIS A 7 0.15 2.75 -12.59
N SER A 8 0.66 2.36 -11.41
CA SER A 8 1.98 2.76 -10.90
C SER A 8 2.15 4.28 -10.69
N ILE A 9 1.03 4.99 -10.48
CA ILE A 9 1.03 6.41 -10.11
C ILE A 9 1.06 6.52 -8.58
N CYS A 10 1.96 7.34 -8.07
CA CYS A 10 2.02 7.66 -6.64
C CYS A 10 0.85 8.56 -6.26
N LEU A 11 -0.04 8.07 -5.39
CA LEU A 11 -1.14 8.85 -4.82
C LEU A 11 -0.71 9.71 -3.63
N GLY A 12 0.35 9.28 -2.94
CA GLY A 12 0.90 10.00 -1.81
C GLY A 12 1.91 9.15 -1.05
N PHE A 13 2.62 9.77 -0.10
CA PHE A 13 3.58 9.07 0.75
C PHE A 13 3.53 9.58 2.18
N HIS A 14 3.97 8.73 3.10
CA HIS A 14 4.11 9.02 4.52
C HIS A 14 5.49 8.58 5.00
N GLY A 15 6.21 9.50 5.63
CA GLY A 15 7.50 9.23 6.27
C GLY A 15 7.27 8.56 7.63
N ILE A 16 7.74 7.32 7.77
CA ILE A 16 7.61 6.54 9.00
C ILE A 16 8.90 6.70 9.82
N PRO A 17 8.85 7.29 11.02
CA PRO A 17 10.05 7.59 11.81
C PRO A 17 10.61 6.40 12.59
N ILE A 18 9.79 5.38 12.91
CA ILE A 18 10.20 4.26 13.78
C ILE A 18 10.06 2.93 13.05
N ALA A 19 8.83 2.42 12.92
CA ALA A 19 8.54 1.15 12.28
C ALA A 19 7.15 1.22 11.66
N GLU A 20 7.00 0.54 10.53
CA GLU A 20 5.72 0.42 9.85
C GLU A 20 4.77 -0.45 10.67
N GLY A 21 3.56 0.06 10.91
CA GLY A 21 2.49 -0.65 11.57
C GLY A 21 1.18 -0.54 10.82
N ARG A 22 0.20 -1.33 11.28
CA ARG A 22 -1.17 -1.31 10.74
C ARG A 22 -1.82 0.07 10.78
N ASN A 23 -1.45 0.88 11.77
CA ASN A 23 -2.00 2.23 11.92
C ASN A 23 -1.56 3.17 10.81
N ASP A 24 -0.36 3.00 10.23
CA ASP A 24 0.13 3.88 9.15
C ASP A 24 -0.76 3.76 7.91
N VAL A 25 -1.01 2.51 7.49
CA VAL A 25 -1.88 2.22 6.34
C VAL A 25 -3.33 2.59 6.67
N PHE A 26 -3.84 2.18 7.84
CA PHE A 26 -5.20 2.53 8.27
C PHE A 26 -5.43 4.04 8.24
N SER A 27 -4.54 4.82 8.87
CA SER A 27 -4.68 6.27 8.98
C SER A 27 -4.58 6.92 7.60
N ALA A 28 -3.69 6.43 6.74
CA ALA A 28 -3.56 6.93 5.38
C ALA A 28 -4.85 6.72 4.58
N ILE A 29 -5.47 5.54 4.65
CA ILE A 29 -6.71 5.26 3.93
C ILE A 29 -7.90 6.00 4.54
N TYR A 30 -8.04 6.01 5.86
CA TYR A 30 -9.18 6.62 6.54
C TYR A 30 -9.20 8.14 6.46
N THR A 31 -8.03 8.79 6.50
CA THR A 31 -7.96 10.27 6.52
C THR A 31 -7.87 10.90 5.14
N ARG A 32 -7.48 10.15 4.11
CA ARG A 32 -7.23 10.70 2.76
C ARG A 32 -8.28 10.31 1.74
N PHE A 33 -9.04 9.24 1.98
CA PHE A 33 -10.11 8.83 1.11
C PHE A 33 -11.45 9.14 1.79
N PRO A 34 -12.37 9.85 1.12
CA PRO A 34 -13.72 10.07 1.66
C PRO A 34 -14.54 8.77 1.74
N VAL A 35 -14.25 7.83 0.84
CA VAL A 35 -14.86 6.51 0.76
C VAL A 35 -13.74 5.49 0.69
N ALA A 36 -13.82 4.44 1.49
CA ALA A 36 -12.82 3.37 1.50
C ALA A 36 -12.69 2.74 0.11
N PRO A 37 -11.47 2.49 -0.37
CA PRO A 37 -11.28 1.73 -1.61
C PRO A 37 -11.98 0.37 -1.53
N GLU A 38 -12.58 -0.06 -2.65
CA GLU A 38 -13.21 -1.39 -2.75
C GLU A 38 -12.19 -2.53 -2.59
N VAL A 39 -10.94 -2.28 -2.98
CA VAL A 39 -9.84 -3.24 -2.92
C VAL A 39 -8.60 -2.53 -2.40
N ILE A 40 -7.96 -3.12 -1.40
CA ILE A 40 -6.66 -2.72 -0.87
C ILE A 40 -5.73 -3.92 -1.01
N ILE A 41 -4.67 -3.76 -1.80
CA ILE A 41 -3.60 -4.75 -1.96
C ILE A 41 -2.40 -4.30 -1.14
N TYR A 42 -1.96 -5.13 -0.20
CA TYR A 42 -0.89 -4.82 0.74
C TYR A 42 -0.23 -6.10 1.24
N ASP A 43 1.09 -6.10 1.46
CA ASP A 43 1.83 -7.28 1.92
C ASP A 43 1.24 -7.85 3.22
N PHE A 44 0.94 -6.99 4.19
CA PHE A 44 0.42 -7.38 5.50
C PHE A 44 -1.12 -7.21 5.60
N ALA A 45 -1.82 -7.34 4.47
CA ALA A 45 -3.28 -7.17 4.37
C ALA A 45 -4.07 -8.07 5.34
N CYS A 46 -3.57 -9.28 5.62
CA CYS A 46 -4.24 -10.24 6.52
C CYS A 46 -4.40 -9.74 7.96
N GLN A 47 -3.50 -8.86 8.42
CA GLN A 47 -3.55 -8.27 9.75
C GLN A 47 -4.10 -6.84 9.72
N LEU A 48 -4.04 -6.18 8.56
CA LEU A 48 -4.71 -4.91 8.32
C LEU A 48 -6.23 -5.06 8.32
N ALA A 49 -6.77 -6.09 7.68
CA ALA A 49 -8.21 -6.32 7.57
C ALA A 49 -8.94 -6.34 8.94
N PRO A 50 -8.57 -7.22 9.90
CA PRO A 50 -9.22 -7.22 11.22
C PRO A 50 -9.00 -5.91 11.97
N TYR A 51 -7.84 -5.27 11.81
CA TYR A 51 -7.55 -3.99 12.43
C TYR A 51 -8.48 -2.86 11.94
N CYS A 52 -8.69 -2.78 10.63
CA CYS A 52 -9.61 -1.82 10.01
C CYS A 52 -11.05 -2.08 10.41
N LEU A 53 -11.49 -3.35 10.42
CA LEU A 53 -12.86 -3.71 10.77
C LEU A 53 -13.17 -3.48 12.25
N VAL A 54 -12.24 -3.74 13.17
CA VAL A 54 -12.44 -3.46 14.61
C VAL A 54 -12.57 -1.96 14.88
N ARG A 55 -11.84 -1.12 14.15
CA ARG A 55 -11.86 0.33 14.36
C ARG A 55 -13.02 1.02 13.66
N GLU A 56 -13.24 0.71 12.39
CA GLU A 56 -14.11 1.47 11.49
C GLU A 56 -14.88 0.54 10.53
N ALA A 57 -15.57 -0.46 11.07
CA ALA A 57 -16.33 -1.45 10.29
C ALA A 57 -17.24 -0.82 9.23
N ARG A 58 -17.97 0.24 9.58
CA ARG A 58 -18.94 0.87 8.66
C ARG A 58 -18.26 1.48 7.42
N TYR A 59 -17.07 2.05 7.61
CA TYR A 59 -16.29 2.66 6.54
C TYR A 59 -15.68 1.57 5.63
N PHE A 60 -15.10 0.52 6.22
CA PHE A 60 -14.43 -0.56 5.50
C PHE A 60 -15.32 -1.74 5.10
N ARG A 61 -16.64 -1.67 5.31
CA ARG A 61 -17.57 -2.82 5.11
C ARG A 61 -17.55 -3.41 3.70
N HIS A 62 -17.20 -2.61 2.71
CA HIS A 62 -17.15 -2.99 1.29
C HIS A 62 -15.72 -3.10 0.76
N THR A 63 -14.72 -3.01 1.64
CA THR A 63 -13.31 -3.09 1.30
C THR A 63 -12.82 -4.52 1.39
N ARG A 64 -12.22 -5.01 0.31
CA ARG A 64 -11.50 -6.28 0.27
C ARG A 64 -10.02 -6.03 0.51
N PHE A 65 -9.46 -6.78 1.44
CA PHE A 65 -8.04 -6.73 1.78
C PHE A 65 -7.35 -7.95 1.20
N LEU A 66 -6.39 -7.71 0.30
CA LEU A 66 -5.69 -8.76 -0.44
C LEU A 66 -4.18 -8.64 -0.24
N ILE A 67 -3.54 -9.78 0.00
CA ILE A 67 -2.10 -9.94 0.05
C ILE A 67 -1.58 -9.92 -1.38
N ASP A 68 -0.59 -9.08 -1.62
CA ASP A 68 0.12 -9.00 -2.89
C ASP A 68 0.75 -10.35 -3.28
N GLU A 69 0.75 -10.67 -4.58
CA GLU A 69 1.22 -11.97 -5.10
C GLU A 69 2.71 -12.21 -4.83
N MET A 70 3.53 -11.16 -4.89
CA MET A 70 4.99 -11.29 -4.72
C MET A 70 5.36 -11.64 -3.27
N HIS A 71 4.55 -11.19 -2.31
CA HIS A 71 4.75 -11.45 -0.88
C HIS A 71 3.93 -12.63 -0.37
N ALA A 72 3.00 -13.18 -1.17
CA ALA A 72 2.09 -14.25 -0.77
C ALA A 72 2.79 -15.49 -0.19
N HIS A 73 4.00 -15.81 -0.66
CA HIS A 73 4.76 -16.98 -0.20
C HIS A 73 5.18 -16.90 1.29
N ASP A 74 5.31 -15.69 1.83
CA ASP A 74 5.64 -15.46 3.25
C ASP A 74 4.42 -15.69 4.18
N HIS A 75 3.22 -15.82 3.61
CA HIS A 75 1.96 -15.92 4.33
C HIS A 75 1.43 -17.35 4.48
N THR A 76 2.19 -18.22 5.15
CA THR A 76 1.84 -19.66 5.24
C THR A 76 0.61 -19.99 6.11
N ARG A 77 0.23 -19.10 7.04
CA ARG A 77 -0.88 -19.32 8.00
C ARG A 77 -2.12 -18.45 7.74
N CYS A 78 -2.14 -17.71 6.64
CA CYS A 78 -3.25 -16.82 6.31
C CYS A 78 -4.39 -17.57 5.61
N GLY A 79 -5.62 -17.11 5.79
CA GLY A 79 -6.78 -17.67 5.11
C GLY A 79 -6.70 -17.45 3.60
N ARG A 80 -7.12 -18.45 2.81
CA ARG A 80 -7.05 -18.40 1.33
C ARG A 80 -7.80 -17.20 0.72
N ALA A 81 -8.84 -16.70 1.38
CA ALA A 81 -9.59 -15.53 0.93
C ALA A 81 -8.77 -14.22 0.97
N CYS A 82 -7.67 -14.17 1.72
CA CYS A 82 -6.80 -13.00 1.81
C CYS A 82 -5.83 -12.89 0.63
N PHE A 83 -5.70 -13.88 -0.24
CA PHE A 83 -4.68 -13.86 -1.31
C PHE A 83 -5.25 -13.27 -2.60
N ALA A 84 -4.54 -12.29 -3.19
CA ALA A 84 -4.93 -11.72 -4.47
C ALA A 84 -5.10 -12.80 -5.55
N SER A 85 -4.17 -13.74 -5.64
CA SER A 85 -4.19 -14.85 -6.61
C SER A 85 -5.47 -15.70 -6.56
N ASN A 86 -6.09 -15.86 -5.38
CA ASN A 86 -7.37 -16.56 -5.25
C ASN A 86 -8.54 -15.66 -5.69
N ALA A 87 -8.51 -14.37 -5.35
CA ALA A 87 -9.54 -13.42 -5.78
C ALA A 87 -9.55 -13.25 -7.32
N MET A 88 -8.37 -13.25 -7.97
CA MET A 88 -8.22 -13.13 -9.43
C MET A 88 -8.88 -14.26 -10.22
N ARG A 89 -9.17 -15.41 -9.60
CA ARG A 89 -9.89 -16.52 -10.24
C ARG A 89 -11.35 -16.21 -10.49
N TYR A 90 -11.93 -15.31 -9.71
CA TYR A 90 -13.37 -15.03 -9.69
C TYR A 90 -13.69 -13.55 -9.92
N ASP A 91 -12.69 -12.66 -9.87
CA ASP A 91 -12.84 -11.23 -10.10
C ASP A 91 -11.85 -10.71 -11.14
N ASP A 92 -12.40 -10.36 -12.31
CA ASP A 92 -11.66 -9.84 -13.45
C ASP A 92 -11.01 -8.49 -13.18
N ARG A 93 -11.58 -7.66 -12.28
CA ARG A 93 -11.02 -6.35 -11.92
C ARG A 93 -9.75 -6.52 -11.08
N VAL A 94 -9.75 -7.47 -10.16
CA VAL A 94 -8.55 -7.83 -9.38
C VAL A 94 -7.52 -8.47 -10.30
N ARG A 95 -7.94 -9.33 -11.23
CA ARG A 95 -7.04 -9.94 -12.23
C ARG A 95 -6.38 -8.93 -13.16
N ALA A 96 -7.09 -7.88 -13.52
CA ALA A 96 -6.55 -6.77 -14.32
C ALA A 96 -5.71 -5.78 -13.49
N SER A 97 -5.73 -5.88 -12.15
CA SER A 97 -4.98 -4.98 -11.28
C SER A 97 -3.50 -5.36 -11.24
N ASN A 98 -2.62 -4.38 -11.39
CA ASN A 98 -1.18 -4.58 -11.24
C ASN A 98 -0.82 -4.68 -9.75
N THR A 99 -0.81 -5.89 -9.21
CA THR A 99 -0.42 -6.15 -7.81
C THR A 99 1.04 -5.76 -7.54
N SER A 100 1.91 -5.87 -8.56
CA SER A 100 3.33 -5.50 -8.50
C SER A 100 3.61 -3.99 -8.58
N ALA A 101 2.60 -3.13 -8.80
CA ALA A 101 2.79 -1.69 -8.93
C ALA A 101 3.54 -1.09 -7.74
N ALA A 102 3.20 -1.52 -6.52
CA ALA A 102 3.85 -1.06 -5.31
C ALA A 102 5.31 -1.53 -5.21
N GLU A 103 5.62 -2.76 -5.61
CA GLU A 103 6.99 -3.27 -5.61
C GLU A 103 7.87 -2.54 -6.63
N CYS A 104 7.37 -2.36 -7.86
CA CYS A 104 8.06 -1.59 -8.89
C CYS A 104 8.31 -0.15 -8.45
N GLY A 105 7.30 0.52 -7.90
CA GLY A 105 7.42 1.88 -7.36
C GLY A 105 8.42 1.95 -6.21
N ASN A 106 8.37 0.99 -5.27
CA ASN A 106 9.30 0.90 -4.15
C ASN A 106 10.75 0.63 -4.61
N LYS A 107 10.95 -0.11 -5.70
CA LYS A 107 12.27 -0.25 -6.34
C LYS A 107 12.77 1.10 -6.88
N GLY A 108 11.88 1.92 -7.43
CA GLY A 108 12.17 3.32 -7.78
C GLY A 108 12.65 4.13 -6.58
N MET A 109 11.97 4.01 -5.45
CA MET A 109 12.34 4.68 -4.19
C MET A 109 13.73 4.28 -3.66
N ARG A 110 14.17 3.04 -3.91
CA ARG A 110 15.54 2.61 -3.53
C ARG A 110 16.63 3.44 -4.20
N ARG A 111 16.37 4.06 -5.37
CA ARG A 111 17.34 4.91 -6.09
C ARG A 111 17.72 6.17 -5.32
N ILE A 112 16.77 6.74 -4.56
CA ILE A 112 17.01 7.96 -3.79
C ILE A 112 17.36 7.70 -2.32
N ARG A 113 17.28 6.45 -1.86
CA ARG A 113 17.47 6.07 -0.46
C ARG A 113 18.78 6.59 0.13
N LYS A 114 19.89 6.49 -0.62
CA LYS A 114 21.20 6.96 -0.15
C LYS A 114 21.24 8.48 0.00
N SER A 115 20.75 9.22 -1.00
CA SER A 115 20.70 10.68 -0.96
C SER A 115 19.83 11.16 0.21
N VAL A 116 18.65 10.57 0.37
CA VAL A 116 17.72 10.90 1.48
C VAL A 116 18.36 10.64 2.85
N SER A 117 19.18 9.58 3.00
CA SER A 117 19.79 9.23 4.29
C SER A 117 20.77 10.27 4.86
N PHE A 118 21.28 11.18 4.02
CA PHE A 118 22.17 12.27 4.44
C PHE A 118 21.44 13.60 4.63
N MET A 119 20.12 13.64 4.41
CA MET A 119 19.32 14.86 4.51
C MET A 119 18.68 14.98 5.89
N ILE A 120 18.53 16.21 6.37
CA ILE A 120 17.60 16.49 7.48
C ILE A 120 16.16 16.15 7.05
N TYR A 121 15.31 15.80 8.01
CA TYR A 121 13.95 15.30 7.75
C TYR A 121 13.13 16.19 6.79
N SER A 122 13.16 17.51 6.99
CA SER A 122 12.42 18.46 6.15
C SER A 122 12.88 18.45 4.69
N HIS A 123 14.19 18.34 4.45
CA HIS A 123 14.76 18.21 3.10
C HIS A 123 14.46 16.85 2.50
N ALA A 124 14.58 15.77 3.28
CA ALA A 124 14.21 14.43 2.85
C ALA A 124 12.76 14.36 2.35
N MET A 125 11.82 14.98 3.06
CA MET A 125 10.41 15.02 2.66
C MET A 125 10.18 15.81 1.37
N ARG A 126 10.78 17.00 1.24
CA ARG A 126 10.68 17.81 0.01
C ARG A 126 11.30 17.11 -1.19
N PHE A 127 12.49 16.56 -1.04
CA PHE A 127 13.18 15.83 -2.09
C PHE A 127 12.38 14.60 -2.55
N THR A 128 11.85 13.84 -1.59
CA THR A 128 10.99 12.68 -1.88
C THR A 128 9.73 13.08 -2.63
N LYS A 129 9.07 14.18 -2.22
CA LYS A 129 7.89 14.72 -2.92
C LYS A 129 8.22 15.05 -4.37
N VAL A 130 9.30 15.79 -4.62
CA VAL A 130 9.72 16.17 -5.98
C VAL A 130 10.05 14.94 -6.82
N PHE A 131 10.75 13.96 -6.26
CA PHE A 131 11.05 12.71 -6.97
C PHE A 131 9.77 11.98 -7.41
N LEU A 132 8.78 11.87 -6.52
CA LEU A 132 7.50 11.23 -6.81
C LEU A 132 6.65 12.06 -7.79
N ASP A 133 6.74 13.39 -7.75
CA ASP A 133 6.07 14.25 -8.72
C ASP A 133 6.66 14.11 -10.12
N VAL A 134 7.99 13.93 -10.23
CA VAL A 134 8.65 13.61 -11.50
C VAL A 134 8.31 12.20 -11.96
N TRP A 135 8.17 11.24 -11.05
CA TRP A 135 7.73 9.88 -11.38
C TRP A 135 6.32 9.86 -12.01
N ASN A 136 5.44 10.73 -11.53
CA ASN A 136 4.05 10.80 -11.99
C ASN A 136 3.87 11.56 -13.33
N ARG A 137 4.94 12.11 -13.93
CA ARG A 137 4.89 12.75 -15.25
C ARG A 137 4.93 11.74 -16.37
#